data_AF-A0A1V6CZS4-F1
#
_entry.id   AF-A0A1V6CZS4-F1
#
_cell.length_a   1.000
_cell.length_b   1.000
_cell.length_c   1.000
_cell.angle_alpha   90.00
_cell.angle_beta   90.00
_cell.angle_gamma   90.00
#
_symmetry.space_group_name_H-M   'P 1'
#
loop_
_entity.id
_entity.type
_entity.pdbx_description
1 polymer ?
#
loop_
_entity_poly.entity_id
_entity_poly.type
_entity_poly.pdbx_seq_one_letter_code
_entity_poly.pdbx_strand_id
1 'polypeptide(L)'
;MSYRERVLGRLVVVVACAVMAAGPLRADVYSNVPEATTEGYKLIYTLPIPDKANFRNTNAVPYSVDNSAMPVYYDRIAYYLELDTGTGLQFVYASMDAFTKNVKQIGLPHNADNPVKWQQIVNNMNVVSNKAGIVTGTGITTGNIEFWSTNYNQSNAISIPGASSAGDTSGFDFGDGGAGTGTGHGSFQVHNYGAAQTLIGYSDWGGNNINEYTELGIGTNTGTVVTPGGPVSVGGGPDWTFANSANLYTTKNLQVLVRELPLPSAPAGIVSNAPEAKTMTVVYELPIQNGAFSPSQYAQNMAQYIVDGSFDRVAYYLELDTGSGSRFVYVSADAFAADADQLGVPQSIAYTAAIEKLLSNMNVISNASGIVTGTGITTGNIEFWGSNYTAAANNGIGGNGGTYDFDDTPSNGTYGSMQIHNYGAAQTLFAYNHWNTTSPVVGIGNDPNTGRTNYNPDWTFAEQGGYTASGYTVKNLWVLAHIDGAVLSGSPAGVDFGVLLEGESALLADAVTVTNTGAHNSLIALTGFSITGSDAALFQVTNWAEALLQAGFDDSVSFDVEFLGGGEGPHSALLTFTGLNGEQTSFDLTATSVPEPITLALAGLALGGLGGYVRRRRR
;
A
#
# COMPACT_ATOMS: atom_id res chain seq x y z
N MET A 1 11.75 74.47 8.78
CA MET A 1 12.69 73.32 8.71
C MET A 1 11.91 72.09 9.12
N SER A 2 11.20 71.43 8.19
CA SER A 2 11.65 70.28 7.37
C SER A 2 12.04 69.05 8.20
N TYR A 3 11.14 68.06 8.34
CA TYR A 3 11.15 66.84 7.52
C TYR A 3 9.88 66.00 7.77
N ARG A 4 9.32 65.46 6.68
CA ARG A 4 8.19 64.51 6.59
C ARG A 4 8.72 63.06 6.52
N GLU A 5 7.77 62.11 6.50
CA GLU A 5 7.79 60.74 5.93
C GLU A 5 7.90 59.61 6.98
N ARG A 6 7.13 58.51 6.96
CA ARG A 6 6.07 57.94 6.09
C ARG A 6 5.29 56.90 6.94
N VAL A 7 3.95 56.91 6.88
CA VAL A 7 3.13 55.74 7.27
C VAL A 7 2.70 55.08 5.97
N LEU A 8 3.16 53.85 5.71
CA LEU A 8 2.68 53.01 4.61
C LEU A 8 1.29 52.48 4.97
N GLY A 9 0.29 52.83 4.18
CA GLY A 9 -1.02 52.19 4.20
C GLY A 9 -0.93 50.78 3.62
N ARG A 10 -1.47 49.79 4.34
CA ARG A 10 -1.72 48.46 3.80
C ARG A 10 -3.08 48.46 3.09
N LEU A 11 -3.01 48.19 1.80
CA LEU A 11 -4.10 47.91 0.88
C LEU A 11 -4.77 46.58 1.30
N VAL A 12 -6.05 46.60 1.65
CA VAL A 12 -6.86 45.38 1.81
C VAL A 12 -7.37 45.01 0.42
N VAL A 13 -6.83 43.92 -0.14
CA VAL A 13 -7.37 43.28 -1.34
C VAL A 13 -8.52 42.38 -0.89
N VAL A 14 -9.75 42.79 -1.20
CA VAL A 14 -10.93 41.93 -1.07
C VAL A 14 -10.91 40.97 -2.26
N VAL A 15 -10.50 39.72 -2.02
CA VAL A 15 -10.69 38.62 -2.98
C VAL A 15 -12.12 38.13 -2.82
N ALA A 16 -12.98 38.45 -3.79
CA ALA A 16 -14.29 37.84 -3.88
C ALA A 16 -14.12 36.39 -4.32
N CYS A 17 -14.31 35.44 -3.39
CA CYS A 17 -14.42 34.02 -3.71
C CYS A 17 -15.71 33.81 -4.51
N ALA A 18 -15.56 33.51 -5.80
CA ALA A 18 -16.64 32.96 -6.60
C ALA A 18 -16.97 31.56 -6.07
N VAL A 19 -18.18 31.38 -5.56
CA VAL A 19 -18.74 30.05 -5.27
C VAL A 19 -18.86 29.32 -6.60
N MET A 20 -17.91 28.46 -6.91
CA MET A 20 -18.07 27.49 -8.00
C MET A 20 -19.10 26.47 -7.53
N ALA A 21 -20.22 26.40 -8.26
CA ALA A 21 -21.18 25.32 -8.07
C ALA A 21 -20.45 24.00 -8.30
N ALA A 22 -20.30 23.20 -7.25
CA ALA A 22 -19.89 21.81 -7.38
C ALA A 22 -20.92 21.11 -8.27
N GLY A 23 -20.49 20.63 -9.44
CA GLY A 23 -21.30 19.71 -10.23
C GLY A 23 -21.68 18.49 -9.38
N PRO A 24 -22.75 17.75 -9.72
CA PRO A 24 -23.08 16.52 -9.01
C PRO A 24 -21.84 15.61 -9.00
N LEU A 25 -21.47 15.12 -7.80
CA LEU A 25 -20.44 14.09 -7.66
C LEU A 25 -20.77 12.96 -8.63
N ARG A 26 -19.88 12.75 -9.59
CA ARG A 26 -20.02 11.73 -10.61
C ARG A 26 -19.90 10.36 -9.94
N ALA A 27 -20.92 9.50 -10.09
CA ALA A 27 -20.85 8.12 -9.61
C ALA A 27 -19.64 7.41 -10.24
N ASP A 28 -18.72 6.95 -9.40
CA ASP A 28 -17.50 6.24 -9.78
C ASP A 28 -17.69 4.71 -9.71
N VAL A 29 -16.63 3.94 -9.97
CA VAL A 29 -16.66 2.48 -9.85
C VAL A 29 -17.19 1.99 -8.49
N TYR A 30 -16.87 2.67 -7.38
CA TYR A 30 -17.31 2.30 -6.04
C TYR A 30 -18.82 2.52 -5.83
N SER A 31 -19.39 3.49 -6.54
CA SER A 31 -20.84 3.74 -6.54
C SER A 31 -21.60 2.74 -7.41
N ASN A 32 -21.02 2.35 -8.55
CA ASN A 32 -21.69 1.52 -9.56
C ASN A 32 -21.49 0.02 -9.36
N VAL A 33 -20.44 -0.40 -8.66
CA VAL A 33 -20.03 -1.80 -8.53
C VAL A 33 -19.88 -2.17 -7.05
N PRO A 34 -20.88 -2.87 -6.45
CA PRO A 34 -20.82 -3.29 -5.06
C PRO A 34 -19.58 -4.13 -4.72
N GLU A 35 -19.09 -4.99 -5.63
CA GLU A 35 -17.85 -5.77 -5.43
C GLU A 35 -16.65 -4.87 -5.13
N ALA A 36 -16.48 -3.77 -5.87
CA ALA A 36 -15.36 -2.86 -5.70
C ALA A 36 -15.32 -2.27 -4.28
N THR A 37 -16.48 -1.91 -3.74
CA THR A 37 -16.60 -1.31 -2.40
C THR A 37 -16.57 -2.36 -1.30
N THR A 38 -17.35 -3.44 -1.43
CA THR A 38 -17.51 -4.45 -0.38
C THR A 38 -16.29 -5.35 -0.21
N GLU A 39 -15.52 -5.56 -1.28
CA GLU A 39 -14.27 -6.34 -1.23
C GLU A 39 -13.02 -5.46 -1.13
N GLY A 40 -13.18 -4.13 -0.96
CA GLY A 40 -12.07 -3.23 -0.68
C GLY A 40 -11.08 -3.06 -1.84
N TYR A 41 -11.55 -3.02 -3.08
CA TYR A 41 -10.68 -2.75 -4.23
C TYR A 41 -10.03 -1.37 -4.11
N LYS A 42 -8.77 -1.27 -4.54
CA LYS A 42 -7.98 -0.04 -4.57
C LYS A 42 -7.77 0.43 -5.99
N LEU A 43 -7.91 1.73 -6.21
CA LEU A 43 -7.69 2.37 -7.50
C LEU A 43 -6.17 2.46 -7.77
N ILE A 44 -5.73 1.84 -8.86
CA ILE A 44 -4.34 1.95 -9.34
C ILE A 44 -4.23 3.03 -10.42
N TYR A 45 -5.08 2.94 -11.44
CA TYR A 45 -5.04 3.89 -12.55
C TYR A 45 -6.41 4.49 -12.82
N THR A 46 -6.44 5.77 -13.15
CA THR A 46 -7.54 6.36 -13.93
C THR A 46 -6.96 6.96 -15.20
N LEU A 47 -7.48 6.53 -16.34
CA LEU A 47 -7.15 7.07 -17.66
C LEU A 47 -8.39 7.76 -18.24
N PRO A 48 -8.42 9.10 -18.27
CA PRO A 48 -9.32 9.84 -19.15
C PRO A 48 -8.89 9.58 -20.60
N ILE A 49 -9.74 8.89 -21.37
CA ILE A 49 -9.38 8.49 -22.74
C ILE A 49 -9.63 9.69 -23.67
N PRO A 50 -8.60 10.18 -24.40
CA PRO A 50 -8.77 11.27 -25.34
C PRO A 50 -9.47 10.80 -26.62
N ASP A 51 -9.99 11.73 -27.41
CA ASP A 51 -10.53 11.42 -28.75
C ASP A 51 -9.45 10.83 -29.67
N LYS A 52 -8.22 11.33 -29.55
CA LYS A 52 -7.05 10.92 -30.34
C LYS A 52 -5.88 10.71 -29.41
N ALA A 53 -5.12 9.64 -29.62
CA ALA A 53 -3.99 9.27 -28.76
C ALA A 53 -2.70 9.08 -29.58
N ASN A 54 -1.57 9.14 -28.89
CA ASN A 54 -0.23 8.87 -29.44
C ASN A 54 0.70 8.43 -28.30
N PHE A 55 0.24 7.46 -27.49
CA PHE A 55 0.98 6.94 -26.34
C PHE A 55 2.00 5.92 -26.84
N ARG A 56 3.18 6.44 -27.21
CA ARG A 56 4.29 5.63 -27.72
C ARG A 56 5.63 6.33 -27.51
N ASN A 57 6.68 5.54 -27.45
CA ASN A 57 8.07 5.99 -27.31
C ASN A 57 8.23 6.88 -26.07
N THR A 58 8.46 8.18 -26.25
CA THR A 58 8.60 9.15 -25.15
C THR A 58 7.27 9.74 -24.68
N ASN A 59 6.16 9.44 -25.36
CA ASN A 59 4.85 9.92 -24.98
C ASN A 59 4.18 8.90 -24.07
N ALA A 60 4.29 9.11 -22.77
CA ALA A 60 3.67 8.27 -21.76
C ALA A 60 2.14 8.24 -21.87
N VAL A 61 1.53 7.23 -21.24
CA VAL A 61 0.08 7.16 -21.05
C VAL A 61 -0.34 8.22 -20.02
N PRO A 62 -1.28 9.13 -20.34
CA PRO A 62 -1.62 10.28 -19.50
C PRO A 62 -2.65 9.89 -18.42
N TYR A 63 -2.25 9.06 -17.47
CA TYR A 63 -3.09 8.75 -16.31
C TYR A 63 -3.37 10.01 -15.47
N SER A 64 -4.63 10.24 -15.11
CA SER A 64 -5.00 11.29 -14.15
C SER A 64 -4.83 10.85 -12.69
N VAL A 65 -4.77 9.54 -12.47
CA VAL A 65 -4.38 8.90 -11.21
C VAL A 65 -3.42 7.77 -11.58
N ASP A 66 -2.24 7.75 -10.97
CA ASP A 66 -1.23 6.69 -11.10
C ASP A 66 -0.69 6.33 -9.72
N ASN A 67 -1.29 5.33 -9.11
CA ASN A 67 -0.87 4.74 -7.84
C ASN A 67 -0.05 3.46 -8.07
N SER A 68 0.62 3.32 -9.22
CA SER A 68 1.34 2.08 -9.56
C SER A 68 2.62 1.84 -8.77
N ALA A 69 3.07 2.84 -8.01
CA ALA A 69 4.11 2.71 -7.00
C ALA A 69 3.58 2.18 -5.65
N MET A 70 2.26 1.99 -5.50
CA MET A 70 1.65 1.47 -4.26
C MET A 70 2.15 0.03 -3.99
N PRO A 71 2.76 -0.24 -2.82
CA PRO A 71 3.23 -1.56 -2.44
C PRO A 71 2.05 -2.41 -1.95
N VAL A 72 1.16 -2.76 -2.86
CA VAL A 72 -0.05 -3.52 -2.56
C VAL A 72 0.15 -4.99 -2.89
N TYR A 73 -0.17 -5.86 -1.93
CA TYR A 73 -0.34 -7.28 -2.16
C TYR A 73 -1.78 -7.54 -2.61
N TYR A 74 -1.97 -8.25 -3.73
CA TYR A 74 -3.31 -8.43 -4.32
C TYR A 74 -3.47 -9.77 -5.01
N ASP A 75 -4.73 -10.22 -5.11
CA ASP A 75 -5.10 -11.46 -5.79
C ASP A 75 -6.08 -11.28 -6.94
N ARG A 76 -6.72 -10.12 -7.08
CA ARG A 76 -7.61 -9.81 -8.20
C ARG A 76 -7.25 -8.49 -8.85
N ILE A 77 -7.47 -8.43 -10.15
CA ILE A 77 -7.37 -7.22 -10.98
C ILE A 77 -8.76 -6.95 -11.54
N ALA A 78 -9.16 -5.68 -11.60
CA ALA A 78 -10.40 -5.27 -12.23
C ALA A 78 -10.23 -4.08 -13.17
N TYR A 79 -11.07 -4.07 -14.19
CA TYR A 79 -11.17 -3.02 -15.19
C TYR A 79 -12.60 -2.50 -15.23
N TYR A 80 -12.74 -1.19 -15.11
CA TYR A 80 -14.01 -0.49 -15.21
C TYR A 80 -13.91 0.54 -16.32
N LEU A 81 -14.69 0.37 -17.39
CA LEU A 81 -14.81 1.34 -18.47
C LEU A 81 -16.20 1.96 -18.43
N GLU A 82 -16.26 3.27 -18.52
CA GLU A 82 -17.50 4.02 -18.62
C GLU A 82 -17.49 4.98 -19.80
N LEU A 83 -18.63 5.04 -20.48
CA LEU A 83 -18.83 5.78 -21.71
C LEU A 83 -20.18 6.49 -21.67
N ASP A 84 -20.25 7.74 -22.11
CA ASP A 84 -21.51 8.44 -22.31
C ASP A 84 -21.49 9.13 -23.67
N THR A 85 -22.49 8.93 -24.50
CA THR A 85 -22.66 9.62 -25.79
C THR A 85 -23.55 10.87 -25.68
N GLY A 86 -24.01 11.20 -24.47
CA GLY A 86 -25.09 12.15 -24.20
C GLY A 86 -26.47 11.49 -24.11
N THR A 87 -26.57 10.17 -24.31
CA THR A 87 -27.82 9.40 -24.10
C THR A 87 -27.93 8.78 -22.71
N GLY A 88 -26.88 8.93 -21.88
CA GLY A 88 -26.79 8.36 -20.54
C GLY A 88 -25.57 7.46 -20.37
N LEU A 89 -24.98 7.50 -19.18
CA LEU A 89 -23.77 6.76 -18.83
C LEU A 89 -23.98 5.24 -18.93
N GLN A 90 -23.10 4.59 -19.70
CA GLN A 90 -22.96 3.15 -19.79
C GLN A 90 -21.63 2.73 -19.16
N PHE A 91 -21.59 1.60 -18.48
CA PHE A 91 -20.36 1.06 -17.92
C PHE A 91 -20.30 -0.46 -18.05
N VAL A 92 -19.07 -0.97 -18.01
CA VAL A 92 -18.77 -2.38 -17.80
C VAL A 92 -17.62 -2.48 -16.80
N TYR A 93 -17.76 -3.42 -15.89
CA TYR A 93 -16.76 -3.84 -14.93
C TYR A 93 -16.45 -5.30 -15.19
N ALA A 94 -15.17 -5.63 -15.27
CA ALA A 94 -14.69 -7.01 -15.28
C ALA A 94 -13.59 -7.17 -14.23
N SER A 95 -13.77 -8.06 -13.25
CA SER A 95 -12.71 -8.48 -12.31
C SER A 95 -12.32 -9.92 -12.55
N MET A 96 -11.08 -10.29 -12.28
CA MET A 96 -10.56 -11.64 -12.50
C MET A 96 -9.39 -11.93 -11.55
N ASP A 97 -8.97 -13.19 -11.48
CA ASP A 97 -7.74 -13.54 -10.77
C ASP A 97 -6.55 -12.76 -11.36
N ALA A 98 -5.65 -12.30 -10.49
CA ALA A 98 -4.49 -11.51 -10.88
C ALA A 98 -3.56 -12.32 -11.79
N PHE A 99 -3.44 -11.89 -13.04
CA PHE A 99 -2.57 -12.51 -14.05
C PHE A 99 -1.11 -12.03 -13.98
N THR A 100 -0.82 -11.06 -13.13
CA THR A 100 0.53 -10.60 -12.76
C THR A 100 0.54 -10.15 -11.30
N LYS A 101 1.73 -10.08 -10.70
CA LYS A 101 1.98 -9.54 -9.37
C LYS A 101 2.67 -8.18 -9.40
N ASN A 102 3.03 -7.69 -10.58
CA ASN A 102 3.62 -6.37 -10.76
C ASN A 102 2.52 -5.35 -11.08
N VAL A 103 2.24 -4.45 -10.14
CA VAL A 103 1.19 -3.42 -10.26
C VAL A 103 1.35 -2.56 -11.51
N LYS A 104 2.58 -2.30 -11.99
CA LYS A 104 2.78 -1.50 -13.21
C LYS A 104 2.29 -2.19 -14.48
N GLN A 105 2.22 -3.53 -14.48
CA GLN A 105 1.92 -4.34 -15.66
C GLN A 105 0.43 -4.48 -15.96
N ILE A 106 -0.45 -3.94 -15.11
CA ILE A 106 -1.91 -4.05 -15.25
C ILE A 106 -2.55 -2.85 -15.96
N GLY A 107 -1.79 -1.75 -16.11
CA GLY A 107 -2.22 -0.57 -16.87
C GLY A 107 -2.18 -0.79 -18.38
N LEU A 108 -2.50 0.26 -19.14
CA LEU A 108 -2.40 0.28 -20.59
C LEU A 108 -0.96 -0.08 -21.04
N PRO A 109 -0.79 -1.02 -21.98
CA PRO A 109 0.51 -1.36 -22.54
C PRO A 109 1.18 -0.17 -23.23
N HIS A 110 2.48 -0.02 -23.00
CA HIS A 110 3.29 1.04 -23.59
C HIS A 110 4.68 0.52 -23.95
N ASN A 111 5.19 0.82 -25.14
CA ASN A 111 6.40 0.18 -25.65
C ASN A 111 7.71 0.54 -24.90
N ALA A 112 7.67 1.56 -24.03
CA ALA A 112 8.80 1.95 -23.20
C ALA A 112 8.48 1.83 -21.70
N ASP A 113 7.38 2.43 -21.26
CA ASP A 113 7.05 2.54 -19.83
C ASP A 113 6.38 1.29 -19.24
N ASN A 114 5.68 0.51 -20.07
CA ASN A 114 4.99 -0.71 -19.67
C ASN A 114 5.00 -1.76 -20.80
N PRO A 115 6.17 -2.32 -21.14
CA PRO A 115 6.35 -3.18 -22.32
C PRO A 115 5.85 -4.60 -22.05
N VAL A 116 4.52 -4.75 -21.97
CA VAL A 116 3.83 -6.01 -21.69
C VAL A 116 3.09 -6.55 -22.91
N LYS A 117 2.94 -7.87 -22.93
CA LYS A 117 2.03 -8.59 -23.83
C LYS A 117 1.26 -9.59 -23.00
N TRP A 118 -0.05 -9.37 -22.86
CA TRP A 118 -0.94 -10.34 -22.24
C TRP A 118 -1.88 -10.90 -23.28
N GLN A 119 -1.75 -12.21 -23.51
CA GLN A 119 -2.73 -12.97 -24.25
C GLN A 119 -2.96 -14.30 -23.58
N GLN A 120 -4.08 -14.39 -22.86
CA GLN A 120 -4.40 -15.57 -22.05
C GLN A 120 -5.88 -15.59 -21.67
N ILE A 121 -6.33 -16.80 -21.31
CA ILE A 121 -7.58 -17.00 -20.57
C ILE A 121 -7.37 -16.52 -19.14
N VAL A 122 -8.35 -15.81 -18.59
CA VAL A 122 -8.39 -15.39 -17.18
C VAL A 122 -9.42 -16.21 -16.42
N ASN A 123 -9.17 -16.42 -15.13
CA ASN A 123 -10.02 -17.25 -14.28
C ASN A 123 -10.90 -16.41 -13.35
N ASN A 124 -12.01 -17.00 -12.92
CA ASN A 124 -12.95 -16.43 -11.95
C ASN A 124 -13.39 -15.01 -12.31
N MET A 125 -13.79 -14.79 -13.57
CA MET A 125 -14.15 -13.46 -14.04
C MET A 125 -15.54 -13.06 -13.52
N ASN A 126 -15.67 -11.92 -12.86
CA ASN A 126 -16.97 -11.31 -12.57
C ASN A 126 -17.23 -10.17 -13.54
N VAL A 127 -18.46 -10.07 -14.05
CA VAL A 127 -18.87 -9.01 -14.98
C VAL A 127 -20.11 -8.32 -14.45
N VAL A 128 -20.03 -6.99 -14.31
CA VAL A 128 -21.15 -6.11 -13.95
C VAL A 128 -21.28 -5.02 -15.00
N SER A 129 -22.48 -4.76 -15.48
CA SER A 129 -22.71 -3.73 -16.50
C SER A 129 -24.16 -3.25 -16.46
N ASN A 130 -24.38 -1.98 -16.82
CA ASN A 130 -25.70 -1.45 -17.12
C ASN A 130 -26.00 -1.41 -18.63
N LYS A 131 -25.05 -1.85 -19.48
CA LYS A 131 -25.21 -1.91 -20.94
C LYS A 131 -26.01 -3.15 -21.31
N ALA A 132 -27.16 -2.93 -21.95
CA ALA A 132 -27.98 -4.03 -22.48
C ALA A 132 -27.18 -4.89 -23.47
N GLY A 133 -27.35 -6.21 -23.36
CA GLY A 133 -26.68 -7.19 -24.21
C GLY A 133 -25.43 -7.80 -23.58
N ILE A 134 -24.80 -7.18 -22.58
CA ILE A 134 -23.66 -7.78 -21.86
C ILE A 134 -24.13 -8.93 -20.97
N VAL A 135 -23.45 -10.08 -21.05
CA VAL A 135 -23.65 -11.18 -20.10
C VAL A 135 -22.92 -10.85 -18.79
N THR A 136 -23.69 -10.56 -17.75
CA THR A 136 -23.19 -10.32 -16.39
C THR A 136 -23.21 -11.60 -15.56
N GLY A 137 -22.39 -11.66 -14.51
CA GLY A 137 -22.32 -12.82 -13.63
C GLY A 137 -21.01 -12.90 -12.85
N THR A 138 -20.91 -13.86 -11.94
CA THR A 138 -19.69 -14.15 -11.18
C THR A 138 -19.10 -15.49 -11.58
N GLY A 139 -17.78 -15.65 -11.44
CA GLY A 139 -17.10 -16.91 -11.74
C GLY A 139 -17.20 -17.35 -13.21
N ILE A 140 -17.32 -16.42 -14.15
CA ILE A 140 -17.29 -16.70 -15.59
C ILE A 140 -15.91 -17.28 -15.94
N THR A 141 -15.91 -18.49 -16.50
CA THR A 141 -14.70 -19.25 -16.84
C THR A 141 -14.20 -19.00 -18.26
N THR A 142 -14.94 -18.19 -19.01
CA THR A 142 -14.70 -17.90 -20.42
C THR A 142 -14.17 -16.48 -20.65
N GLY A 143 -13.45 -15.94 -19.66
CA GLY A 143 -12.77 -14.66 -19.80
C GLY A 143 -11.45 -14.79 -20.55
N ASN A 144 -11.10 -13.81 -21.37
CA ASN A 144 -9.75 -13.66 -21.91
C ASN A 144 -9.39 -12.19 -22.12
N ILE A 145 -8.09 -11.91 -22.20
CA ILE A 145 -7.54 -10.56 -22.37
C ILE A 145 -6.54 -10.51 -23.52
N GLU A 146 -6.47 -9.34 -24.16
CA GLU A 146 -5.64 -9.04 -25.32
C GLU A 146 -5.00 -7.66 -25.15
N PHE A 147 -3.85 -7.63 -24.47
CA PHE A 147 -3.14 -6.40 -24.10
C PHE A 147 -1.76 -6.35 -24.74
N TRP A 148 -1.51 -5.37 -25.61
CA TRP A 148 -0.19 -5.10 -26.21
C TRP A 148 -0.09 -3.69 -26.77
N SER A 149 1.12 -3.20 -27.01
CA SER A 149 1.38 -1.90 -27.63
C SER A 149 1.68 -1.97 -29.14
N THR A 150 1.76 -3.16 -29.73
CA THR A 150 2.17 -3.35 -31.14
C THR A 150 0.98 -3.39 -32.10
N ASN A 151 1.29 -3.51 -33.39
CA ASN A 151 0.36 -4.01 -34.40
C ASN A 151 0.04 -5.49 -34.12
N TYR A 152 -1.11 -5.94 -34.61
CA TYR A 152 -1.64 -7.29 -34.48
C TYR A 152 -2.47 -7.65 -35.72
N ASN A 153 -2.93 -8.90 -35.81
CA ASN A 153 -3.71 -9.44 -36.91
C ASN A 153 -4.76 -10.45 -36.41
N GLN A 154 -5.66 -10.89 -37.29
CA GLN A 154 -6.82 -11.73 -36.98
C GLN A 154 -6.49 -13.21 -36.73
N SER A 155 -5.23 -13.54 -36.40
CA SER A 155 -4.86 -14.92 -36.09
C SER A 155 -5.39 -15.32 -34.72
N ASN A 156 -6.00 -16.50 -34.61
CA ASN A 156 -6.37 -17.09 -33.32
C ASN A 156 -5.13 -17.56 -32.52
N ALA A 157 -4.48 -16.65 -31.79
CA ALA A 157 -3.13 -16.85 -31.25
C ALA A 157 -3.00 -18.02 -30.27
N ILE A 158 -4.02 -18.22 -29.45
CA ILE A 158 -4.05 -19.24 -28.39
C ILE A 158 -5.22 -20.22 -28.54
N SER A 159 -5.80 -20.31 -29.75
CA SER A 159 -6.90 -21.23 -30.08
C SER A 159 -8.16 -21.03 -29.22
N ILE A 160 -8.54 -19.77 -28.98
CA ILE A 160 -9.78 -19.43 -28.29
C ILE A 160 -10.99 -19.99 -29.07
N PRO A 161 -11.86 -20.79 -28.45
CA PRO A 161 -13.03 -21.35 -29.12
C PRO A 161 -13.96 -20.25 -29.65
N GLY A 162 -14.35 -20.35 -30.91
CA GLY A 162 -15.27 -19.42 -31.55
C GLY A 162 -14.64 -18.13 -32.09
N ALA A 163 -13.34 -17.91 -31.87
CA ALA A 163 -12.63 -16.77 -32.44
C ALA A 163 -12.27 -17.00 -33.92
N SER A 164 -12.20 -15.90 -34.65
CA SER A 164 -11.81 -15.81 -36.04
C SER A 164 -10.42 -16.41 -36.26
N SER A 165 -10.17 -16.92 -37.47
CA SER A 165 -8.86 -17.43 -37.88
C SER A 165 -8.30 -16.60 -39.02
N ALA A 166 -6.98 -16.64 -39.24
CA ALA A 166 -6.35 -15.91 -40.33
C ALA A 166 -7.01 -16.22 -41.68
N GLY A 167 -7.57 -15.20 -42.33
CA GLY A 167 -8.31 -15.32 -43.59
C GLY A 167 -9.84 -15.39 -43.44
N ASP A 168 -10.37 -15.39 -42.21
CA ASP A 168 -11.79 -15.17 -41.94
C ASP A 168 -12.16 -13.70 -42.19
N THR A 169 -13.31 -13.49 -42.83
CA THR A 169 -13.90 -12.18 -43.08
C THR A 169 -14.63 -11.60 -41.86
N SER A 170 -14.75 -12.35 -40.76
CA SER A 170 -15.40 -11.91 -39.52
C SER A 170 -14.70 -10.78 -38.77
N GLY A 171 -13.47 -10.42 -39.18
CA GLY A 171 -12.75 -9.26 -38.62
C GLY A 171 -12.18 -9.53 -37.22
N PHE A 172 -11.33 -8.63 -36.77
CA PHE A 172 -10.67 -8.64 -35.46
C PHE A 172 -11.65 -8.94 -34.31
N ASP A 173 -11.30 -9.89 -33.45
CA ASP A 173 -12.13 -10.40 -32.36
C ASP A 173 -11.33 -10.90 -31.16
N PHE A 174 -11.95 -11.67 -30.27
CA PHE A 174 -11.39 -12.14 -28.99
C PHE A 174 -10.30 -13.22 -29.11
N GLY A 175 -9.74 -13.46 -30.28
CA GLY A 175 -8.62 -14.39 -30.48
C GLY A 175 -7.41 -13.80 -31.18
N ASP A 176 -7.40 -12.51 -31.52
CA ASP A 176 -6.39 -11.83 -32.33
C ASP A 176 -4.94 -12.09 -31.89
N GLY A 177 -3.97 -11.92 -32.79
CA GLY A 177 -2.59 -12.32 -32.52
C GLY A 177 -1.51 -11.60 -33.32
N GLY A 178 -0.32 -12.19 -33.32
CA GLY A 178 0.86 -11.59 -33.94
C GLY A 178 1.45 -10.38 -33.20
N ALA A 179 0.97 -10.09 -31.99
CA ALA A 179 1.44 -8.99 -31.16
C ALA A 179 2.75 -9.29 -30.39
N GLY A 180 3.42 -8.22 -29.98
CA GLY A 180 4.62 -8.18 -29.14
C GLY A 180 4.58 -6.99 -28.18
N THR A 181 5.76 -6.51 -27.74
CA THR A 181 5.91 -5.42 -26.76
C THR A 181 6.49 -4.12 -27.34
N GLY A 182 6.77 -4.09 -28.65
CA GLY A 182 7.26 -2.92 -29.37
C GLY A 182 6.19 -1.88 -29.67
N THR A 183 6.51 -0.93 -30.55
CA THR A 183 5.59 0.13 -30.98
C THR A 183 4.59 -0.35 -32.04
N GLY A 184 3.35 0.15 -32.01
CA GLY A 184 2.34 -0.10 -33.04
C GLY A 184 0.94 0.36 -32.63
N HIS A 185 -0.10 -0.24 -33.23
CA HIS A 185 -1.52 0.10 -33.06
C HIS A 185 -1.96 0.17 -31.59
N GLY A 186 -1.62 -0.87 -30.82
CA GLY A 186 -2.06 -1.02 -29.43
C GLY A 186 -3.44 -1.68 -29.32
N SER A 187 -3.59 -2.58 -28.35
CA SER A 187 -4.87 -3.17 -27.95
C SER A 187 -4.95 -3.33 -26.44
N PHE A 188 -6.09 -2.95 -25.88
CA PHE A 188 -6.51 -3.16 -24.51
C PHE A 188 -7.94 -3.69 -24.53
N GLN A 189 -8.07 -5.00 -24.65
CA GLN A 189 -9.38 -5.64 -24.79
C GLN A 189 -9.61 -6.72 -23.74
N VAL A 190 -10.82 -6.75 -23.20
CA VAL A 190 -11.30 -7.75 -22.24
C VAL A 190 -12.54 -8.40 -22.83
N HIS A 191 -12.58 -9.72 -22.82
CA HIS A 191 -13.58 -10.50 -23.54
C HIS A 191 -14.24 -11.57 -22.67
N ASN A 192 -15.44 -11.96 -23.05
CA ASN A 192 -16.12 -13.19 -22.64
C ASN A 192 -16.38 -14.05 -23.89
N TYR A 193 -15.40 -14.87 -24.27
CA TYR A 193 -15.45 -15.66 -25.51
C TYR A 193 -16.58 -16.69 -25.50
N GLY A 194 -17.00 -17.18 -24.32
CA GLY A 194 -18.10 -18.14 -24.18
C GLY A 194 -19.46 -17.58 -24.61
N ALA A 195 -19.59 -16.24 -24.56
CA ALA A 195 -20.75 -15.51 -25.07
C ALA A 195 -20.45 -14.81 -26.42
N ALA A 196 -19.27 -15.02 -27.00
CA ALA A 196 -18.74 -14.27 -28.14
C ALA A 196 -18.81 -12.74 -27.93
N GLN A 197 -18.37 -12.26 -26.75
CA GLN A 197 -18.48 -10.86 -26.36
C GLN A 197 -17.15 -10.18 -26.14
N THR A 198 -16.99 -9.02 -26.75
CA THR A 198 -16.06 -8.00 -26.28
C THR A 198 -16.74 -7.26 -25.13
N LEU A 199 -16.10 -7.19 -23.97
CA LEU A 199 -16.60 -6.43 -22.82
C LEU A 199 -16.08 -5.00 -22.89
N ILE A 200 -14.76 -4.85 -22.98
CA ILE A 200 -14.02 -3.59 -23.10
C ILE A 200 -13.23 -3.66 -24.40
N GLY A 201 -13.39 -2.67 -25.28
CA GLY A 201 -12.53 -2.50 -26.45
C GLY A 201 -11.89 -1.12 -26.46
N TYR A 202 -10.57 -1.06 -26.39
CA TYR A 202 -9.79 0.16 -26.58
C TYR A 202 -8.53 -0.14 -27.42
N SER A 203 -8.30 0.60 -28.49
CA SER A 203 -7.17 0.38 -29.42
C SER A 203 -6.84 1.65 -30.24
N ASP A 204 -5.78 1.59 -31.05
CA ASP A 204 -5.24 2.72 -31.85
C ASP A 204 -4.71 3.91 -31.02
N TRP A 205 -4.10 3.65 -29.87
CA TRP A 205 -3.43 4.72 -29.11
C TRP A 205 -1.97 4.92 -29.49
N GLY A 206 -1.31 3.88 -30.02
CA GLY A 206 0.10 3.95 -30.48
C GLY A 206 0.22 4.27 -31.98
N GLY A 207 -0.93 4.57 -32.61
CA GLY A 207 -1.15 4.65 -34.04
C GLY A 207 -0.14 5.49 -34.84
N ASN A 208 0.04 5.09 -36.10
CA ASN A 208 0.78 5.87 -37.10
C ASN A 208 0.00 7.10 -37.59
N ASN A 209 -1.28 7.22 -37.24
CA ASN A 209 -2.17 8.29 -37.67
C ASN A 209 -2.76 9.04 -36.46
N ILE A 210 -1.94 9.89 -35.83
CA ILE A 210 -2.33 10.77 -34.70
C ILE A 210 -3.55 11.68 -34.97
N ASN A 211 -3.98 11.78 -36.23
CA ASN A 211 -5.13 12.58 -36.63
C ASN A 211 -6.44 11.79 -36.66
N GLU A 212 -6.42 10.48 -36.52
CA GLU A 212 -7.62 9.65 -36.41
C GLU A 212 -8.10 9.55 -34.96
N TYR A 213 -9.37 9.21 -34.81
CA TYR A 213 -9.95 8.97 -33.49
C TYR A 213 -9.58 7.57 -33.05
N THR A 214 -9.21 7.42 -31.78
CA THR A 214 -8.92 6.11 -31.20
C THR A 214 -10.19 5.25 -31.18
N GLU A 215 -9.99 3.95 -31.11
CA GLU A 215 -11.03 2.94 -31.25
C GLU A 215 -11.55 2.56 -29.87
N LEU A 216 -12.86 2.70 -29.62
CA LEU A 216 -13.39 2.59 -28.26
C LEU A 216 -14.85 2.12 -28.19
N GLY A 217 -15.13 1.16 -27.31
CA GLY A 217 -16.50 0.83 -26.93
C GLY A 217 -16.67 -0.21 -25.82
N ILE A 218 -17.93 -0.40 -25.45
CA ILE A 218 -18.40 -1.39 -24.47
C ILE A 218 -19.35 -2.35 -25.19
N GLY A 219 -19.14 -3.66 -25.02
CA GLY A 219 -19.92 -4.69 -25.70
C GLY A 219 -19.42 -4.99 -27.12
N THR A 220 -19.88 -6.07 -27.72
CA THR A 220 -19.55 -6.40 -29.12
C THR A 220 -20.01 -5.30 -30.07
N ASN A 221 -19.10 -4.81 -30.92
CA ASN A 221 -19.41 -3.80 -31.93
C ASN A 221 -20.43 -4.32 -32.94
N THR A 222 -21.56 -3.62 -33.07
CA THR A 222 -22.63 -3.96 -34.04
C THR A 222 -22.62 -3.05 -35.28
N GLY A 223 -21.56 -2.26 -35.47
CA GLY A 223 -21.42 -1.29 -36.56
C GLY A 223 -22.16 0.03 -36.34
N THR A 224 -22.74 0.26 -35.15
CA THR A 224 -23.41 1.52 -34.82
C THR A 224 -23.25 1.92 -33.37
N VAL A 225 -23.05 3.21 -33.11
CA VAL A 225 -23.12 3.83 -31.77
C VAL A 225 -24.35 4.74 -31.69
N VAL A 226 -25.15 4.59 -30.64
CA VAL A 226 -26.35 5.43 -30.45
C VAL A 226 -25.95 6.75 -29.78
N THR A 227 -26.29 7.85 -30.43
CA THR A 227 -26.07 9.22 -29.93
C THR A 227 -27.42 9.95 -29.77
N PRO A 228 -27.47 11.15 -29.16
CA PRO A 228 -28.69 11.95 -29.10
C PRO A 228 -29.29 12.27 -30.48
N GLY A 229 -28.46 12.31 -31.52
CA GLY A 229 -28.88 12.49 -32.91
C GLY A 229 -29.36 11.21 -33.62
N GLY A 230 -29.38 10.08 -32.93
CA GLY A 230 -29.68 8.76 -33.48
C GLY A 230 -28.43 7.88 -33.66
N PRO A 231 -28.58 6.68 -34.24
CA PRO A 231 -27.48 5.77 -34.51
C PRO A 231 -26.48 6.36 -35.53
N VAL A 232 -25.20 6.31 -35.19
CA VAL A 232 -24.07 6.68 -36.05
C VAL A 232 -23.35 5.40 -36.45
N SER A 233 -23.15 5.19 -37.75
CA SER A 233 -22.39 4.04 -38.24
C SER A 233 -20.91 4.18 -37.89
N VAL A 234 -20.35 3.11 -37.34
CA VAL A 234 -18.91 2.97 -37.04
C VAL A 234 -18.38 1.75 -37.77
N GLY A 235 -17.11 1.80 -38.17
CA GLY A 235 -16.44 0.68 -38.83
C GLY A 235 -15.98 -0.39 -37.82
N GLY A 236 -15.07 -1.22 -38.28
CA GLY A 236 -14.26 -2.09 -37.42
C GLY A 236 -14.80 -3.49 -37.17
N GLY A 237 -13.99 -4.28 -36.46
CA GLY A 237 -14.30 -5.64 -36.03
C GLY A 237 -15.24 -5.67 -34.81
N PRO A 238 -15.77 -6.87 -34.46
CA PRO A 238 -16.51 -7.12 -33.23
C PRO A 238 -15.85 -6.62 -31.93
N ASP A 239 -14.53 -6.52 -31.91
CA ASP A 239 -13.69 -6.05 -30.80
C ASP A 239 -13.40 -4.55 -30.75
N TRP A 240 -14.00 -3.78 -31.68
CA TRP A 240 -13.79 -2.35 -31.92
C TRP A 240 -12.54 -1.97 -32.70
N THR A 241 -11.68 -2.91 -33.08
CA THR A 241 -10.52 -2.60 -33.92
C THR A 241 -10.97 -1.95 -35.23
N PHE A 242 -10.42 -0.80 -35.59
CA PHE A 242 -10.80 0.11 -36.68
C PHE A 242 -12.17 0.79 -36.60
N ALA A 243 -12.77 0.90 -35.40
CA ALA A 243 -14.06 1.59 -35.23
C ALA A 243 -13.98 3.13 -35.23
N ASN A 244 -12.84 3.72 -34.84
CA ASN A 244 -12.58 5.17 -34.78
C ASN A 244 -13.71 5.97 -34.09
N SER A 245 -14.21 5.45 -32.96
CA SER A 245 -15.46 5.85 -32.32
C SER A 245 -15.30 6.76 -31.11
N ALA A 246 -14.08 7.00 -30.62
CA ALA A 246 -13.88 7.70 -29.35
C ALA A 246 -14.50 9.11 -29.30
N ASN A 247 -14.54 9.83 -30.41
CA ASN A 247 -15.13 11.17 -30.50
C ASN A 247 -16.66 11.21 -30.30
N LEU A 248 -17.33 10.06 -30.32
CA LEU A 248 -18.78 9.97 -30.12
C LEU A 248 -19.16 10.01 -28.64
N TYR A 249 -18.19 9.86 -27.74
CA TYR A 249 -18.42 9.82 -26.29
C TYR A 249 -17.97 11.13 -25.63
N THR A 250 -18.84 11.75 -24.85
CA THR A 250 -18.54 12.93 -24.03
C THR A 250 -17.86 12.56 -22.71
N THR A 251 -18.10 11.34 -22.21
CA THR A 251 -17.40 10.75 -21.05
C THR A 251 -16.69 9.49 -21.49
N LYS A 252 -15.41 9.35 -21.13
CA LYS A 252 -14.58 8.18 -21.40
C LYS A 252 -13.51 8.01 -20.33
N ASN A 253 -13.72 7.12 -19.36
CA ASN A 253 -12.67 6.81 -18.39
C ASN A 253 -12.50 5.30 -18.23
N LEU A 254 -11.24 4.88 -18.24
CA LEU A 254 -10.83 3.55 -17.82
C LEU A 254 -10.26 3.65 -16.41
N GLN A 255 -10.82 2.89 -15.48
CA GLN A 255 -10.26 2.70 -14.15
C GLN A 255 -9.71 1.28 -14.01
N VAL A 256 -8.54 1.18 -13.41
CA VAL A 256 -7.87 -0.09 -13.13
C VAL A 256 -7.73 -0.24 -11.63
N LEU A 257 -8.19 -1.36 -11.10
CA LEU A 257 -8.24 -1.63 -9.68
C LEU A 257 -7.58 -2.96 -9.34
N VAL A 258 -7.19 -3.10 -8.08
CA VAL A 258 -6.77 -4.38 -7.50
C VAL A 258 -7.52 -4.65 -6.20
N ARG A 259 -7.77 -5.92 -5.90
CA ARG A 259 -8.27 -6.31 -4.58
C ARG A 259 -7.10 -6.53 -3.65
N GLU A 260 -6.94 -5.61 -2.69
CA GLU A 260 -5.90 -5.71 -1.69
C GLU A 260 -6.11 -6.95 -0.80
N LEU A 261 -5.01 -7.62 -0.49
CA LEU A 261 -4.95 -8.68 0.50
C LEU A 261 -4.09 -8.23 1.67
N PRO A 262 -4.44 -8.64 2.91
CA PRO A 262 -3.52 -8.49 4.03
C PRO A 262 -2.25 -9.28 3.74
N LEU A 263 -1.11 -8.75 4.18
CA LEU A 263 0.14 -9.49 4.12
C LEU A 263 0.04 -10.78 4.97
N PRO A 264 0.71 -11.87 4.56
CA PRO A 264 0.59 -13.15 5.26
C PRO A 264 1.09 -13.07 6.71
N SER A 265 0.29 -13.53 7.66
CA SER A 265 0.71 -13.66 9.06
C SER A 265 1.63 -14.86 9.26
N ALA A 266 2.43 -14.85 10.34
CA ALA A 266 3.27 -16.00 10.68
C ALA A 266 2.46 -17.32 10.80
N PRO A 267 2.95 -18.44 10.24
CA PRO A 267 2.29 -19.75 10.34
C PRO A 267 2.02 -20.19 11.78
N ALA A 268 0.89 -20.86 12.01
CA ALA A 268 0.47 -21.32 13.35
C ALA A 268 1.52 -22.21 14.06
N GLY A 269 2.29 -23.01 13.30
CA GLY A 269 3.39 -23.80 13.86
C GLY A 269 4.52 -22.94 14.43
N ILE A 270 4.85 -21.84 13.76
CA ILE A 270 5.83 -20.86 14.26
C ILE A 270 5.27 -20.16 15.49
N VAL A 271 4.00 -19.71 15.46
CA VAL A 271 3.34 -19.05 16.59
C VAL A 271 3.26 -19.96 17.82
N SER A 272 3.06 -21.26 17.65
CA SER A 272 3.07 -22.23 18.75
C SER A 272 4.45 -22.36 19.40
N ASN A 273 5.52 -22.22 18.62
CA ASN A 273 6.90 -22.32 19.09
C ASN A 273 7.40 -20.99 19.69
N ALA A 274 7.02 -19.88 19.07
CA ALA A 274 7.38 -18.52 19.44
C ALA A 274 6.13 -17.62 19.43
N PRO A 275 5.43 -17.46 20.57
CA PRO A 275 4.19 -16.68 20.64
C PRO A 275 4.30 -15.22 20.17
N GLU A 276 5.49 -14.64 20.24
CA GLU A 276 5.80 -13.31 19.69
C GLU A 276 5.54 -13.21 18.19
N ALA A 277 5.72 -14.31 17.44
CA ALA A 277 5.45 -14.34 16.00
C ALA A 277 3.98 -14.06 15.65
N LYS A 278 3.05 -14.14 16.61
CA LYS A 278 1.62 -13.88 16.38
C LYS A 278 1.36 -12.48 15.83
N THR A 279 2.17 -11.49 16.20
CA THR A 279 2.03 -10.10 15.72
C THR A 279 2.88 -9.81 14.49
N MET A 280 3.60 -10.80 13.97
CA MET A 280 4.55 -10.62 12.88
C MET A 280 3.94 -11.01 11.53
N THR A 281 4.35 -10.26 10.52
CA THR A 281 4.06 -10.49 9.10
C THR A 281 5.22 -11.26 8.46
N VAL A 282 4.91 -12.16 7.53
CA VAL A 282 5.91 -12.86 6.72
C VAL A 282 6.51 -11.89 5.70
N VAL A 283 7.83 -11.72 5.75
CA VAL A 283 8.61 -11.03 4.71
C VAL A 283 9.08 -12.05 3.67
N TYR A 284 9.70 -13.14 4.14
CA TYR A 284 10.21 -14.22 3.30
C TYR A 284 9.87 -15.60 3.87
N GLU A 285 9.52 -16.52 2.97
CA GLU A 285 9.56 -17.95 3.22
C GLU A 285 10.56 -18.58 2.25
N LEU A 286 11.61 -19.21 2.78
CA LEU A 286 12.65 -19.87 2.02
C LEU A 286 12.74 -21.35 2.40
N PRO A 287 12.16 -22.25 1.57
CA PRO A 287 12.51 -23.66 1.58
C PRO A 287 13.92 -23.80 1.00
N ILE A 288 14.92 -23.91 1.88
CA ILE A 288 16.34 -23.96 1.48
C ILE A 288 16.55 -25.22 0.63
N GLN A 289 17.24 -25.06 -0.50
CA GLN A 289 17.51 -26.15 -1.43
C GLN A 289 18.91 -26.74 -1.21
N ASN A 290 19.17 -27.90 -1.81
CA ASN A 290 20.53 -28.47 -1.82
C ASN A 290 21.46 -27.76 -2.82
N GLY A 291 20.92 -26.93 -3.71
CA GLY A 291 21.66 -26.24 -4.77
C GLY A 291 21.90 -24.76 -4.48
N ALA A 292 22.46 -24.07 -5.48
CA ALA A 292 22.72 -22.65 -5.37
C ALA A 292 21.42 -21.87 -5.19
N PHE A 293 21.46 -20.86 -4.33
CA PHE A 293 20.35 -19.98 -4.02
C PHE A 293 20.04 -19.04 -5.19
N SER A 294 18.74 -18.90 -5.45
CA SER A 294 18.20 -17.91 -6.39
C SER A 294 17.02 -17.22 -5.71
N PRO A 295 16.79 -15.91 -5.92
CA PRO A 295 15.62 -15.23 -5.37
C PRO A 295 14.29 -15.87 -5.79
N SER A 296 14.27 -16.58 -6.93
CA SER A 296 13.10 -17.35 -7.39
C SER A 296 12.73 -18.54 -6.48
N GLN A 297 13.59 -18.92 -5.54
CA GLN A 297 13.35 -20.03 -4.59
C GLN A 297 12.53 -19.61 -3.36
N TYR A 298 12.36 -18.30 -3.12
CA TYR A 298 11.42 -17.87 -2.09
C TYR A 298 10.03 -18.37 -2.45
N ALA A 299 9.44 -19.17 -1.55
CA ALA A 299 8.03 -19.59 -1.67
C ALA A 299 7.10 -18.38 -1.45
N GLN A 300 7.53 -17.46 -0.59
CA GLN A 300 6.93 -16.14 -0.40
C GLN A 300 8.03 -15.09 -0.40
N ASN A 301 7.84 -14.05 -1.20
CA ASN A 301 8.64 -12.83 -1.17
C ASN A 301 7.67 -11.64 -1.10
N MET A 302 7.47 -11.13 0.13
CA MET A 302 6.58 -10.02 0.41
C MET A 302 7.32 -8.69 0.57
N ALA A 303 8.65 -8.66 0.46
CA ALA A 303 9.45 -7.46 0.71
C ALA A 303 9.03 -6.27 -0.16
N GLN A 304 8.73 -6.50 -1.44
CA GLN A 304 8.24 -5.46 -2.36
C GLN A 304 6.88 -4.84 -1.97
N TYR A 305 6.14 -5.47 -1.06
CA TYR A 305 4.85 -5.00 -0.55
C TYR A 305 4.97 -4.35 0.83
N ILE A 306 6.18 -4.29 1.39
CA ILE A 306 6.48 -3.67 2.67
C ILE A 306 7.18 -2.36 2.38
N VAL A 307 6.70 -1.27 2.98
CA VAL A 307 7.30 0.04 2.77
C VAL A 307 8.59 0.15 3.58
N ASP A 308 9.63 0.76 3.00
CA ASP A 308 10.86 1.05 3.73
C ASP A 308 10.57 1.84 5.03
N GLY A 309 11.09 1.33 6.14
CA GLY A 309 10.95 1.94 7.47
C GLY A 309 9.60 1.69 8.16
N SER A 310 8.70 0.88 7.57
CA SER A 310 7.38 0.57 8.15
C SER A 310 7.39 -0.53 9.22
N PHE A 311 8.55 -1.01 9.65
CA PHE A 311 8.68 -2.06 10.64
C PHE A 311 9.71 -1.71 11.70
N ASP A 312 9.39 -2.01 12.95
CA ASP A 312 10.22 -1.71 14.13
C ASP A 312 10.97 -2.95 14.65
N ARG A 313 10.54 -4.15 14.24
CA ARG A 313 11.07 -5.42 14.72
C ARG A 313 11.16 -6.45 13.61
N VAL A 314 12.23 -7.26 13.64
CA VAL A 314 12.47 -8.33 12.67
C VAL A 314 12.69 -9.65 13.40
N ALA A 315 12.24 -10.76 12.83
CA ALA A 315 12.51 -12.10 13.34
C ALA A 315 12.93 -13.10 12.27
N TYR A 316 13.74 -14.07 12.66
CA TYR A 316 14.18 -15.20 11.86
C TYR A 316 13.76 -16.48 12.56
N TYR A 317 13.07 -17.36 11.84
CA TYR A 317 12.75 -18.70 12.31
C TYR A 317 13.38 -19.71 11.36
N LEU A 318 14.39 -20.44 11.83
CA LEU A 318 15.00 -21.55 11.10
C LEU A 318 14.54 -22.87 11.70
N GLU A 319 13.97 -23.74 10.87
CA GLU A 319 13.61 -25.12 11.21
C GLU A 319 14.45 -26.11 10.41
N LEU A 320 15.07 -27.06 11.11
CA LEU A 320 15.87 -28.14 10.55
C LEU A 320 15.40 -29.50 11.07
N ASP A 321 15.29 -30.50 10.21
CA ASP A 321 15.04 -31.89 10.62
C ASP A 321 15.96 -32.83 9.86
N THR A 322 16.59 -33.78 10.55
CA THR A 322 17.45 -34.84 10.00
C THR A 322 16.73 -36.17 9.82
N GLY A 323 15.41 -36.21 10.02
CA GLY A 323 14.58 -37.41 10.09
C GLY A 323 14.52 -38.03 11.50
N SER A 324 15.14 -37.40 12.50
CA SER A 324 15.17 -37.83 13.90
C SER A 324 14.43 -36.87 14.85
N GLY A 325 13.79 -35.83 14.30
CA GLY A 325 13.05 -34.82 15.04
C GLY A 325 13.45 -33.41 14.64
N SER A 326 12.45 -32.53 14.54
CA SER A 326 12.62 -31.12 14.20
C SER A 326 13.30 -30.34 15.33
N ARG A 327 14.30 -29.54 14.95
CA ARG A 327 14.93 -28.52 15.79
C ARG A 327 14.68 -27.14 15.16
N PHE A 328 14.46 -26.14 15.99
CA PHE A 328 14.24 -24.78 15.52
C PHE A 328 14.97 -23.76 16.39
N VAL A 329 15.20 -22.58 15.81
CA VAL A 329 15.55 -21.37 16.53
C VAL A 329 14.72 -20.22 15.97
N TYR A 330 14.13 -19.44 16.87
CA TYR A 330 13.50 -18.17 16.62
C TYR A 330 14.37 -17.08 17.23
N VAL A 331 14.78 -16.10 16.44
CA VAL A 331 15.51 -14.92 16.89
C VAL A 331 14.76 -13.69 16.44
N SER A 332 14.33 -12.83 17.35
CA SER A 332 13.78 -11.51 17.02
C SER A 332 14.60 -10.41 17.65
N ALA A 333 14.64 -9.23 17.03
CA ALA A 333 15.33 -8.05 17.52
C ALA A 333 14.70 -6.80 16.91
N ASP A 334 15.06 -5.62 17.42
CA ASP A 334 14.71 -4.36 16.78
C ASP A 334 15.20 -4.35 15.32
N ALA A 335 14.47 -3.66 14.45
CA ALA A 335 14.78 -3.57 13.03
C ALA A 335 16.20 -3.02 12.82
N PHE A 336 17.04 -3.80 12.15
CA PHE A 336 18.42 -3.42 11.83
C PHE A 336 18.56 -2.82 10.43
N ALA A 337 17.50 -2.85 9.62
CA ALA A 337 17.42 -2.28 8.28
C ALA A 337 16.07 -1.57 8.13
N ALA A 338 16.01 -0.54 7.29
CA ALA A 338 14.74 0.11 6.93
C ALA A 338 14.09 -0.57 5.72
N ASP A 339 14.89 -1.04 4.77
CA ASP A 339 14.44 -1.69 3.55
C ASP A 339 14.18 -3.18 3.81
N ALA A 340 12.97 -3.66 3.50
CA ALA A 340 12.58 -5.06 3.69
C ALA A 340 13.33 -6.02 2.76
N ASP A 341 13.83 -5.57 1.61
CA ASP A 341 14.67 -6.36 0.72
C ASP A 341 16.00 -6.73 1.39
N GLN A 342 16.44 -5.96 2.38
CA GLN A 342 17.67 -6.21 3.14
C GLN A 342 17.54 -7.30 4.21
N LEU A 343 16.34 -7.84 4.45
CA LEU A 343 16.10 -8.87 5.46
C LEU A 343 16.29 -10.31 4.93
N GLY A 344 16.35 -10.49 3.61
CA GLY A 344 16.53 -11.78 2.96
C GLY A 344 17.97 -12.32 3.00
N VAL A 345 18.22 -13.37 2.23
CA VAL A 345 19.58 -13.89 1.96
C VAL A 345 20.40 -12.83 1.22
N PRO A 346 21.58 -12.44 1.73
CA PRO A 346 22.41 -11.41 1.10
C PRO A 346 22.85 -11.76 -0.33
N GLN A 347 22.40 -11.01 -1.34
CA GLN A 347 22.90 -11.14 -2.73
C GLN A 347 23.49 -9.83 -3.25
N SER A 348 24.58 -9.91 -4.00
CA SER A 348 25.40 -8.77 -4.46
C SER A 348 24.74 -7.83 -5.49
N ILE A 349 23.42 -7.64 -5.47
CA ILE A 349 22.75 -6.57 -6.21
C ILE A 349 21.69 -5.80 -5.40
N ALA A 350 21.15 -6.36 -4.31
CA ALA A 350 20.34 -5.62 -3.32
C ALA A 350 21.16 -5.15 -2.10
N TYR A 351 22.31 -5.78 -1.86
CA TYR A 351 23.20 -5.51 -0.74
C TYR A 351 24.50 -4.92 -1.27
N THR A 352 24.50 -3.61 -1.56
CA THR A 352 25.75 -2.93 -1.97
C THR A 352 26.72 -2.70 -0.81
N ALA A 353 26.28 -2.95 0.43
CA ALA A 353 27.08 -2.93 1.64
C ALA A 353 26.81 -4.19 2.50
N ALA A 354 27.87 -4.71 3.11
CA ALA A 354 27.81 -5.70 4.19
C ALA A 354 26.86 -5.22 5.29
N ILE A 355 25.94 -6.09 5.76
CA ILE A 355 25.12 -5.79 6.93
C ILE A 355 25.74 -6.51 8.12
N GLU A 356 26.44 -5.73 8.93
CA GLU A 356 27.09 -6.21 10.13
C GLU A 356 26.77 -5.23 11.25
N LYS A 357 25.96 -5.69 12.20
CA LYS A 357 25.35 -4.82 13.21
C LYS A 357 25.18 -5.57 14.51
N LEU A 358 25.31 -4.83 15.61
CA LEU A 358 24.79 -5.26 16.90
C LEU A 358 23.27 -5.20 16.88
N LEU A 359 22.64 -6.19 17.51
CA LEU A 359 21.19 -6.26 17.68
C LEU A 359 20.79 -5.77 19.06
N SER A 360 19.68 -5.02 19.10
CA SER A 360 19.06 -4.55 20.34
C SER A 360 17.78 -5.34 20.63
N ASN A 361 17.44 -5.48 21.91
CA ASN A 361 16.22 -6.16 22.38
C ASN A 361 16.02 -7.56 21.77
N MET A 362 17.09 -8.35 21.71
CA MET A 362 17.04 -9.65 21.05
C MET A 362 16.30 -10.68 21.92
N ASN A 363 15.30 -11.35 21.36
CA ASN A 363 14.67 -12.51 21.97
C ASN A 363 15.10 -13.77 21.23
N VAL A 364 15.40 -14.83 21.97
CA VAL A 364 15.81 -16.13 21.43
C VAL A 364 14.95 -17.22 22.05
N ILE A 365 14.28 -18.00 21.21
CA ILE A 365 13.49 -19.17 21.58
C ILE A 365 13.96 -20.34 20.74
N SER A 366 14.24 -21.49 21.34
CA SER A 366 14.75 -22.65 20.62
C SER A 366 14.46 -23.93 21.40
N ASN A 367 14.32 -25.05 20.67
CA ASN A 367 14.38 -26.40 21.25
C ASN A 367 15.74 -27.08 20.99
N ALA A 368 16.69 -26.41 20.31
CA ALA A 368 18.01 -26.95 20.02
C ALA A 368 18.89 -26.90 21.27
N SER A 369 19.57 -28.01 21.55
CA SER A 369 20.48 -28.10 22.69
C SER A 369 21.63 -27.11 22.57
N GLY A 370 21.96 -26.44 23.67
CA GLY A 370 23.09 -25.53 23.74
C GLY A 370 22.76 -24.09 23.38
N ILE A 371 21.57 -23.77 22.85
CA ILE A 371 21.16 -22.37 22.61
C ILE A 371 20.78 -21.68 23.93
N VAL A 372 21.39 -20.53 24.22
CA VAL A 372 20.94 -19.65 25.30
C VAL A 372 19.68 -18.91 24.85
N THR A 373 18.53 -19.33 25.39
CA THR A 373 17.23 -18.68 25.18
C THR A 373 16.97 -17.57 26.19
N GLY A 374 16.18 -16.56 25.82
CA GLY A 374 15.81 -15.48 26.70
C GLY A 374 15.20 -14.30 25.96
N THR A 375 14.75 -13.30 26.70
CA THR A 375 14.24 -12.03 26.16
C THR A 375 15.14 -10.87 26.53
N GLY A 376 15.26 -9.87 25.65
CA GLY A 376 16.07 -8.68 25.92
C GLY A 376 17.58 -8.97 26.03
N ILE A 377 18.07 -9.97 25.29
CA ILE A 377 19.51 -10.28 25.19
C ILE A 377 20.19 -9.10 24.49
N THR A 378 21.19 -8.50 25.14
CA THR A 378 21.91 -7.30 24.66
C THR A 378 23.18 -7.65 23.89
N THR A 379 23.46 -8.94 23.73
CA THR A 379 24.69 -9.46 23.13
C THR A 379 24.45 -10.13 21.78
N GLY A 380 23.46 -9.65 21.03
CA GLY A 380 23.18 -10.11 19.66
C GLY A 380 24.01 -9.38 18.62
N ASN A 381 24.40 -10.08 17.55
CA ASN A 381 24.97 -9.48 16.34
C ASN A 381 24.63 -10.29 15.09
N ILE A 382 24.73 -9.65 13.93
CA ILE A 382 24.53 -10.26 12.61
C ILE A 382 25.75 -10.09 11.72
N GLU A 383 26.00 -11.10 10.89
CA GLU A 383 27.06 -11.14 9.88
C GLU A 383 26.45 -11.55 8.54
N PHE A 384 25.85 -10.56 7.86
CA PHE A 384 25.08 -10.76 6.63
C PHE A 384 25.85 -10.18 5.44
N TRP A 385 26.51 -11.06 4.68
CA TRP A 385 27.42 -10.71 3.60
C TRP A 385 27.16 -11.55 2.36
N GLY A 386 27.09 -10.92 1.18
CA GLY A 386 27.10 -11.64 -0.11
C GLY A 386 28.50 -12.08 -0.56
N SER A 387 29.54 -11.70 0.18
CA SER A 387 30.94 -11.79 -0.21
C SER A 387 31.67 -12.94 0.50
N ASN A 388 32.98 -13.08 0.26
CA ASN A 388 33.80 -13.88 1.17
C ASN A 388 34.00 -13.12 2.49
N TYR A 389 34.68 -13.75 3.44
CA TYR A 389 35.09 -13.15 4.71
C TYR A 389 36.30 -13.92 5.26
N THR A 390 36.93 -13.38 6.31
CA THR A 390 38.12 -13.94 6.96
C THR A 390 37.90 -13.97 8.47
N ALA A 391 38.55 -14.91 9.16
CA ALA A 391 38.52 -15.03 10.62
C ALA A 391 39.14 -13.87 11.40
N ALA A 392 39.57 -12.79 10.74
CA ALA A 392 40.13 -11.63 11.42
C ALA A 392 39.01 -10.88 12.16
N ALA A 393 39.30 -10.45 13.39
CA ALA A 393 38.38 -9.64 14.20
C ALA A 393 38.01 -8.32 13.51
N ASN A 394 36.71 -8.01 13.39
CA ASN A 394 36.23 -6.80 12.72
C ASN A 394 35.76 -5.69 13.68
N ASN A 395 34.88 -6.02 14.64
CA ASN A 395 34.26 -5.08 15.56
C ASN A 395 34.86 -5.10 16.97
N GLY A 396 35.68 -6.10 17.29
CA GLY A 396 36.29 -6.24 18.61
C GLY A 396 35.27 -6.60 19.70
N ILE A 397 34.20 -7.31 19.33
CA ILE A 397 33.11 -7.71 20.22
C ILE A 397 33.39 -9.03 20.95
N GLY A 398 34.51 -9.67 20.64
CA GLY A 398 34.98 -10.90 21.27
C GLY A 398 35.60 -11.83 20.23
N GLY A 399 35.53 -13.14 20.47
CA GLY A 399 35.94 -14.14 19.47
C GLY A 399 37.45 -14.40 19.42
N ASN A 400 37.87 -15.08 18.36
CA ASN A 400 39.22 -15.51 18.09
C ASN A 400 39.61 -15.18 16.64
N GLY A 401 40.51 -14.22 16.48
CA GLY A 401 41.02 -13.76 15.18
C GLY A 401 41.75 -14.79 14.29
N GLY A 402 41.75 -16.07 14.66
CA GLY A 402 42.30 -17.20 13.90
C GLY A 402 41.30 -18.30 13.56
N THR A 403 40.03 -18.19 13.97
CA THR A 403 38.94 -19.12 13.65
C THR A 403 37.68 -18.35 13.32
N TYR A 404 36.87 -18.82 12.37
CA TYR A 404 35.65 -18.12 12.00
C TYR A 404 34.60 -18.20 13.12
N ASP A 405 34.08 -17.06 13.57
CA ASP A 405 33.13 -17.01 14.68
C ASP A 405 32.03 -15.95 14.53
N PHE A 406 31.94 -14.99 15.44
CA PHE A 406 30.91 -13.95 15.49
C PHE A 406 31.50 -12.54 15.34
N ASP A 407 32.81 -12.44 15.11
CA ASP A 407 33.53 -11.19 14.88
C ASP A 407 34.40 -11.26 13.60
N ASP A 408 33.89 -11.87 12.52
CA ASP A 408 34.62 -12.08 11.26
C ASP A 408 34.65 -10.83 10.37
N THR A 409 35.63 -10.73 9.46
CA THR A 409 35.81 -9.57 8.57
C THR A 409 35.38 -9.87 7.13
N PRO A 410 34.44 -9.12 6.51
CA PRO A 410 34.06 -9.30 5.11
C PRO A 410 35.22 -9.02 4.13
N SER A 411 35.28 -9.79 3.05
CA SER A 411 36.31 -9.71 2.02
C SER A 411 35.76 -10.01 0.62
N ASN A 412 36.51 -9.68 -0.43
CA ASN A 412 36.06 -9.88 -1.81
C ASN A 412 35.79 -11.36 -2.14
N GLY A 413 34.65 -11.65 -2.77
CA GLY A 413 34.30 -12.97 -3.27
C GLY A 413 32.80 -13.22 -3.24
N THR A 414 32.36 -14.48 -3.14
CA THR A 414 30.94 -14.87 -3.28
C THR A 414 30.48 -15.98 -2.34
N TYR A 415 31.32 -16.41 -1.38
CA TYR A 415 31.00 -17.49 -0.45
C TYR A 415 29.68 -17.19 0.30
N GLY A 416 29.57 -16.03 0.91
CA GLY A 416 28.36 -15.54 1.57
C GLY A 416 28.19 -16.06 3.01
N SER A 417 27.77 -15.15 3.90
CA SER A 417 27.40 -15.41 5.29
C SER A 417 26.01 -14.84 5.60
N MET A 418 25.13 -15.63 6.20
CA MET A 418 23.88 -15.16 6.78
C MET A 418 23.77 -15.80 8.14
N GLN A 419 24.41 -15.15 9.11
CA GLN A 419 24.53 -15.67 10.46
C GLN A 419 24.05 -14.65 11.49
N ILE A 420 23.37 -15.16 12.52
CA ILE A 420 23.00 -14.39 13.71
C ILE A 420 23.62 -15.06 14.92
N HIS A 421 24.21 -14.27 15.81
CA HIS A 421 24.95 -14.75 16.96
C HIS A 421 24.45 -14.11 18.26
N ASN A 422 24.76 -14.78 19.36
CA ASN A 422 24.81 -14.23 20.71
C ASN A 422 26.28 -14.25 21.16
N TYR A 423 27.02 -13.17 20.90
CA TYR A 423 28.46 -13.08 21.20
C TYR A 423 28.76 -13.19 22.70
N GLY A 424 27.83 -12.78 23.56
CA GLY A 424 27.95 -12.88 25.02
C GLY A 424 27.94 -14.32 25.53
N ALA A 425 27.34 -15.24 24.78
CA ALA A 425 27.38 -16.67 25.02
C ALA A 425 28.41 -17.41 24.14
N ALA A 426 29.10 -16.70 23.23
CA ALA A 426 29.93 -17.25 22.17
C ALA A 426 29.18 -18.29 21.31
N GLN A 427 27.99 -17.92 20.82
CA GLN A 427 27.09 -18.82 20.10
C GLN A 427 26.62 -18.26 18.76
N THR A 428 26.77 -19.02 17.69
CA THR A 428 25.92 -18.89 16.51
C THR A 428 24.52 -19.39 16.87
N LEU A 429 23.49 -18.60 16.58
CA LEU A 429 22.09 -18.97 16.79
C LEU A 429 21.57 -19.72 15.57
N PHE A 430 21.74 -19.13 14.39
CA PHE A 430 21.53 -19.81 13.11
C PHE A 430 22.55 -19.36 12.07
N ALA A 431 22.78 -20.22 11.09
CA ALA A 431 23.59 -19.92 9.93
C ALA A 431 22.98 -20.48 8.65
N TYR A 432 23.10 -19.70 7.56
CA TYR A 432 22.98 -20.16 6.18
C TYR A 432 24.13 -19.58 5.38
N ASN A 433 25.06 -20.40 4.91
CA ASN A 433 26.32 -19.98 4.30
C ASN A 433 26.56 -20.70 2.97
N HIS A 434 27.53 -20.22 2.19
CA HIS A 434 27.99 -20.87 0.96
C HIS A 434 26.85 -21.12 -0.05
N TRP A 435 25.84 -20.25 -0.08
CA TRP A 435 24.62 -20.47 -0.87
C TRP A 435 24.81 -20.32 -2.37
N ASN A 436 25.97 -19.87 -2.85
CA ASN A 436 26.29 -19.82 -4.28
C ASN A 436 26.77 -21.17 -4.85
N THR A 437 26.75 -22.26 -4.05
CA THR A 437 27.26 -23.58 -4.43
C THR A 437 26.18 -24.67 -4.48
N THR A 438 26.55 -25.88 -4.90
CA THR A 438 25.69 -27.08 -4.91
C THR A 438 25.65 -27.83 -3.57
N SER A 439 26.19 -27.23 -2.51
CA SER A 439 26.29 -27.82 -1.18
C SER A 439 26.30 -26.72 -0.12
N PRO A 440 25.24 -25.90 -0.04
CA PRO A 440 25.19 -24.82 0.93
C PRO A 440 25.17 -25.37 2.35
N VAL A 441 25.62 -24.56 3.29
CA VAL A 441 25.72 -24.92 4.71
C VAL A 441 24.58 -24.29 5.48
N VAL A 442 23.91 -25.05 6.34
CA VAL A 442 22.85 -24.55 7.21
C VAL A 442 22.94 -25.21 8.58
N GLY A 443 22.67 -24.44 9.64
CA GLY A 443 22.74 -24.95 10.99
C GLY A 443 22.15 -24.06 12.07
N ILE A 444 21.98 -24.66 13.25
CA ILE A 444 21.46 -24.04 14.48
C ILE A 444 22.44 -24.36 15.60
N GLY A 445 22.85 -23.34 16.37
CA GLY A 445 23.91 -23.48 17.37
C GLY A 445 25.31 -23.34 16.78
N ASN A 446 26.34 -23.56 17.58
CA ASN A 446 27.72 -23.68 17.09
C ASN A 446 27.91 -24.98 16.29
N ASP A 447 28.94 -25.04 15.43
CA ASP A 447 29.31 -26.27 14.74
C ASP A 447 29.62 -27.38 15.77
N PRO A 448 28.91 -28.51 15.74
CA PRO A 448 29.11 -29.57 16.73
C PRO A 448 30.45 -30.32 16.56
N ASN A 449 31.15 -30.18 15.44
CA ASN A 449 32.31 -31.01 15.11
C ASN A 449 33.65 -30.42 15.57
N THR A 450 33.81 -30.27 16.88
CA THR A 450 35.02 -29.71 17.53
C THR A 450 36.32 -30.49 17.27
N GLY A 451 36.25 -31.69 16.72
CA GLY A 451 37.41 -32.55 16.46
C GLY A 451 38.02 -32.45 15.05
N ARG A 452 37.45 -31.63 14.15
CA ARG A 452 37.93 -31.53 12.76
C ARG A 452 39.15 -30.62 12.62
N THR A 453 40.04 -30.96 11.68
CA THR A 453 41.12 -30.05 11.25
C THR A 453 40.49 -28.80 10.62
N ASN A 454 40.91 -27.60 11.04
CA ASN A 454 40.29 -26.31 10.69
C ASN A 454 38.84 -26.17 11.20
N TYR A 455 38.58 -26.65 12.42
CA TYR A 455 37.33 -26.35 13.13
C TYR A 455 37.13 -24.84 13.29
N ASN A 456 35.91 -24.40 13.06
CA ASN A 456 35.43 -23.05 13.33
C ASN A 456 34.26 -23.14 14.31
N PRO A 457 34.18 -22.25 15.32
CA PRO A 457 33.03 -22.15 16.19
C PRO A 457 31.69 -21.95 15.46
N ASP A 458 31.69 -21.17 14.40
CA ASP A 458 30.52 -20.95 13.55
C ASP A 458 30.38 -22.02 12.44
N TRP A 459 29.42 -21.83 11.53
CA TRP A 459 29.18 -22.79 10.44
C TRP A 459 30.07 -22.58 9.21
N THR A 460 31.10 -21.75 9.30
CA THR A 460 31.99 -21.51 8.17
C THR A 460 32.81 -22.77 7.84
N PHE A 461 32.79 -23.15 6.57
CA PHE A 461 33.37 -24.37 6.02
C PHE A 461 32.84 -25.69 6.62
N ALA A 462 31.67 -25.71 7.26
CA ALA A 462 31.12 -26.92 7.89
C ALA A 462 30.85 -28.07 6.88
N GLU A 463 30.73 -27.76 5.59
CA GLU A 463 30.64 -28.76 4.52
C GLU A 463 31.86 -29.70 4.48
N GLN A 464 33.03 -29.25 4.92
CA GLN A 464 34.23 -30.09 5.02
C GLN A 464 34.05 -31.21 6.07
N GLY A 465 33.17 -31.00 7.05
CA GLY A 465 32.75 -32.00 8.03
C GLY A 465 31.54 -32.82 7.60
N GLY A 466 31.02 -32.62 6.37
CA GLY A 466 29.82 -33.28 5.85
C GLY A 466 28.51 -32.59 6.24
N TYR A 467 28.56 -31.41 6.86
CA TYR A 467 27.37 -30.67 7.27
C TYR A 467 26.91 -29.72 6.17
N THR A 468 25.98 -30.20 5.33
CA THR A 468 25.38 -29.42 4.24
C THR A 468 23.86 -29.47 4.35
N ALA A 469 23.17 -28.61 3.60
CA ALA A 469 21.72 -28.60 3.48
C ALA A 469 21.14 -29.97 3.07
N SER A 470 21.89 -30.80 2.35
CA SER A 470 21.46 -32.16 1.98
C SER A 470 21.32 -33.13 3.16
N GLY A 471 21.91 -32.82 4.31
CA GLY A 471 21.76 -33.60 5.55
C GLY A 471 20.39 -33.45 6.21
N TYR A 472 19.56 -32.52 5.74
CA TYR A 472 18.26 -32.20 6.33
C TYR A 472 17.09 -32.51 5.39
N THR A 473 16.07 -33.19 5.93
CA THR A 473 14.78 -33.46 5.29
C THR A 473 13.83 -32.27 5.37
N VAL A 474 13.95 -31.44 6.42
CA VAL A 474 13.27 -30.14 6.55
C VAL A 474 14.34 -29.07 6.72
N LYS A 475 14.23 -27.97 5.97
CA LYS A 475 15.14 -26.83 6.04
C LYS A 475 14.43 -25.56 5.56
N ASN A 476 13.66 -24.98 6.47
CA ASN A 476 12.82 -23.82 6.17
C ASN A 476 13.31 -22.62 6.97
N LEU A 477 13.62 -21.53 6.28
CA LEU A 477 13.89 -20.24 6.88
C LEU A 477 12.69 -19.33 6.64
N TRP A 478 12.15 -18.77 7.71
CA TRP A 478 11.16 -17.70 7.66
C TRP A 478 11.78 -16.41 8.18
N VAL A 479 11.57 -15.33 7.43
CA VAL A 479 11.89 -13.97 7.85
C VAL A 479 10.58 -13.25 8.09
N LEU A 480 10.43 -12.66 9.26
CA LEU A 480 9.22 -12.00 9.71
C LEU A 480 9.54 -10.57 10.14
N ALA A 481 8.55 -9.67 10.05
CA ALA A 481 8.67 -8.32 10.55
C ALA A 481 7.38 -7.90 11.26
N HIS A 482 7.52 -7.15 12.36
CA HIS A 482 6.42 -6.45 12.97
C HIS A 482 6.25 -5.15 12.18
N ILE A 483 5.28 -5.15 11.28
CA ILE A 483 4.92 -3.94 10.55
C ILE A 483 4.16 -3.09 11.56
N ASP A 484 4.66 -1.88 11.82
CA ASP A 484 4.04 -0.98 12.79
C ASP A 484 2.56 -0.84 12.44
N GLY A 485 1.70 -1.19 13.39
CA GLY A 485 0.26 -1.03 13.21
C GLY A 485 -0.08 0.42 12.87
N ALA A 486 -1.28 0.60 12.36
CA ALA A 486 -1.80 1.93 12.13
C ALA A 486 -1.86 2.69 13.49
N VAL A 487 -1.33 3.92 13.55
CA VAL A 487 -1.30 4.73 14.79
C VAL A 487 -2.05 6.03 14.56
N LEU A 488 -3.10 6.29 15.35
CA LEU A 488 -3.78 7.59 15.33
C LEU A 488 -3.02 8.61 16.17
N SER A 489 -2.83 9.80 15.61
CA SER A 489 -2.43 11.00 16.33
C SER A 489 -3.27 12.20 15.87
N GLY A 490 -3.14 13.33 16.55
CA GLY A 490 -3.74 14.56 16.07
C GLY A 490 -3.27 15.83 16.74
N SER A 491 -3.71 16.96 16.21
CA SER A 491 -3.28 18.32 16.55
C SER A 491 -4.44 19.31 16.39
N PRO A 492 -4.55 20.35 17.24
CA PRO A 492 -3.69 20.66 18.39
C PRO A 492 -3.96 19.75 19.61
N ALA A 493 -2.98 19.62 20.51
CA ALA A 493 -3.14 18.92 21.78
C ALA A 493 -3.88 19.82 22.78
N GLY A 494 -5.18 19.59 22.92
CA GLY A 494 -6.07 20.42 23.71
C GLY A 494 -6.63 21.60 22.90
N VAL A 495 -7.90 21.94 23.15
CA VAL A 495 -8.60 23.01 22.44
C VAL A 495 -9.23 23.96 23.44
N ASP A 496 -8.78 25.22 23.39
CA ASP A 496 -9.19 26.26 24.33
C ASP A 496 -10.16 27.23 23.67
N PHE A 497 -11.38 27.27 24.19
CA PHE A 497 -12.34 28.33 23.91
C PHE A 497 -12.14 29.43 24.94
N GLY A 498 -12.03 30.67 24.46
CA GLY A 498 -11.88 31.85 25.32
C GLY A 498 -13.09 32.09 26.24
N VAL A 499 -13.09 33.25 26.90
CA VAL A 499 -14.21 33.70 27.73
C VAL A 499 -15.42 34.04 26.86
N LEU A 500 -16.54 33.33 27.07
CA LEU A 500 -17.79 33.47 26.31
C LEU A 500 -18.90 34.01 27.20
N LEU A 501 -19.89 34.72 26.64
CA LEU A 501 -21.08 35.10 27.40
C LEU A 501 -22.01 33.88 27.57
N GLU A 502 -22.74 33.84 28.68
CA GLU A 502 -23.67 32.75 28.98
C GLU A 502 -24.69 32.56 27.84
N GLY A 503 -24.84 31.32 27.36
CA GLY A 503 -25.73 30.98 26.25
C GLY A 503 -25.22 31.30 24.85
N GLU A 504 -23.99 31.81 24.70
CA GLU A 504 -23.35 31.97 23.38
C GLU A 504 -22.60 30.69 22.97
N SER A 505 -22.82 30.26 21.72
CA SER A 505 -22.03 29.18 21.12
C SER A 505 -20.79 29.75 20.42
N ALA A 506 -19.72 28.94 20.37
CA ALA A 506 -18.47 29.31 19.72
C ALA A 506 -17.84 28.12 19.02
N LEU A 507 -17.25 28.37 17.86
CA LEU A 507 -16.38 27.42 17.17
C LEU A 507 -14.94 27.55 17.67
N LEU A 508 -14.24 26.41 17.68
CA LEU A 508 -12.80 26.37 17.84
C LEU A 508 -12.11 27.28 16.82
N ALA A 509 -11.09 28.01 17.28
CA ALA A 509 -10.25 28.79 16.37
C ALA A 509 -9.44 27.86 15.42
N ASP A 510 -9.07 26.66 15.89
CA ASP A 510 -8.33 25.64 15.14
C ASP A 510 -9.10 24.31 15.15
N ALA A 511 -9.33 23.70 14.00
CA ALA A 511 -9.98 22.39 13.90
C ALA A 511 -9.10 21.28 14.49
N VAL A 512 -9.72 20.22 15.03
CA VAL A 512 -9.00 19.03 15.48
C VAL A 512 -8.65 18.18 14.26
N THR A 513 -7.37 18.11 13.94
CA THR A 513 -6.87 17.31 12.83
C THR A 513 -6.38 15.97 13.32
N VAL A 514 -6.92 14.89 12.75
CA VAL A 514 -6.53 13.51 13.04
C VAL A 514 -5.77 12.95 11.85
N THR A 515 -4.64 12.29 12.15
CA THR A 515 -3.70 11.75 11.17
C THR A 515 -3.36 10.32 11.55
N ASN A 516 -3.23 9.45 10.54
CA ASN A 516 -2.56 8.16 10.75
C ASN A 516 -1.04 8.37 10.65
N THR A 517 -0.35 8.25 11.77
CA THR A 517 1.11 8.33 11.89
C THR A 517 1.76 6.97 12.09
N GLY A 518 1.04 5.87 11.83
CA GLY A 518 1.60 4.52 11.86
C GLY A 518 2.57 4.29 10.69
N ALA A 519 2.91 3.03 10.45
CA ALA A 519 3.66 2.63 9.26
C ALA A 519 3.05 3.26 8.00
N HIS A 520 3.87 3.84 7.12
CA HIS A 520 3.41 4.33 5.81
C HIS A 520 2.56 3.26 5.10
N ASN A 521 1.42 3.63 4.52
CA ASN A 521 0.36 2.74 4.00
C ASN A 521 -0.50 1.97 5.01
N SER A 522 -0.20 1.98 6.30
CA SER A 522 -1.18 1.52 7.29
C SER A 522 -2.48 2.30 7.10
N LEU A 523 -3.62 1.63 7.28
CA LEU A 523 -4.94 2.21 7.09
C LEU A 523 -5.66 2.28 8.42
N ILE A 524 -6.26 3.43 8.72
CA ILE A 524 -7.21 3.58 9.83
C ILE A 524 -8.51 4.10 9.27
N ALA A 525 -9.54 3.27 9.33
CA ALA A 525 -10.90 3.76 9.18
C ALA A 525 -11.31 4.40 10.50
N LEU A 526 -11.44 5.72 10.55
CA LEU A 526 -12.11 6.43 11.64
C LEU A 526 -13.60 6.16 11.55
N THR A 527 -14.13 5.46 12.55
CA THR A 527 -15.52 4.97 12.55
C THR A 527 -16.38 5.63 13.63
N GLY A 528 -15.78 6.38 14.54
CA GLY A 528 -16.55 7.09 15.55
C GLY A 528 -15.75 8.07 16.38
N PHE A 529 -16.49 8.81 17.20
CA PHE A 529 -15.95 9.65 18.26
C PHE A 529 -16.85 9.56 19.49
N SER A 530 -16.32 9.99 20.64
CA SER A 530 -17.09 10.17 21.87
C SER A 530 -16.61 11.41 22.61
N ILE A 531 -17.54 12.11 23.27
CA ILE A 531 -17.22 13.19 24.21
C ILE A 531 -17.67 12.73 25.60
N THR A 532 -16.74 12.74 26.55
CA THR A 532 -16.97 12.27 27.92
C THR A 532 -16.56 13.34 28.93
N GLY A 533 -17.09 13.25 30.16
CA GLY A 533 -16.90 14.27 31.20
C GLY A 533 -18.22 14.84 31.72
N SER A 534 -18.16 15.63 32.79
CA SER A 534 -19.35 16.26 33.39
C SER A 534 -20.02 17.26 32.47
N ASP A 535 -19.23 17.96 31.65
CA ASP A 535 -19.69 19.05 30.79
C ASP A 535 -19.81 18.61 29.32
N ALA A 536 -19.73 17.30 29.04
CA ALA A 536 -19.72 16.74 27.69
C ALA A 536 -20.93 17.18 26.84
N ALA A 537 -22.10 17.38 27.46
CA ALA A 537 -23.31 17.84 26.78
C ALA A 537 -23.22 19.28 26.24
N LEU A 538 -22.19 20.03 26.62
CA LEU A 538 -21.94 21.40 26.17
C LEU A 538 -21.00 21.47 24.96
N PHE A 539 -20.49 20.35 24.47
CA PHE A 539 -19.58 20.29 23.33
C PHE A 539 -20.15 19.39 22.23
N GLN A 540 -19.91 19.73 20.96
CA GLN A 540 -20.31 18.92 19.82
C GLN A 540 -19.27 18.96 18.69
N VAL A 541 -19.24 17.88 17.89
CA VAL A 541 -18.50 17.83 16.61
C VAL A 541 -19.51 18.03 15.48
N THR A 542 -19.31 19.03 14.62
CA THR A 542 -20.36 19.49 13.68
C THR A 542 -20.19 19.04 12.23
N ASN A 543 -19.00 18.55 11.85
CA ASN A 543 -18.66 18.11 10.49
C ASN A 543 -18.16 16.65 10.43
N TRP A 544 -18.63 15.81 11.34
CA TRP A 544 -18.22 14.40 11.41
C TRP A 544 -18.49 13.65 10.11
N ALA A 545 -17.48 12.91 9.66
CA ALA A 545 -17.58 11.90 8.62
C ALA A 545 -16.60 10.77 8.95
N GLU A 546 -17.01 9.53 8.64
CA GLU A 546 -16.05 8.42 8.62
C GLU A 546 -14.96 8.71 7.59
N ALA A 547 -13.71 8.40 7.93
CA ALA A 547 -12.56 8.71 7.08
C ALA A 547 -11.60 7.52 7.07
N LEU A 548 -10.99 7.25 5.91
CA LEU A 548 -9.89 6.30 5.80
C LEU A 548 -8.59 7.09 5.75
N LEU A 549 -7.75 6.93 6.77
CA LEU A 549 -6.47 7.62 6.89
C LEU A 549 -5.33 6.67 6.54
N GLN A 550 -4.56 7.02 5.52
CA GLN A 550 -3.41 6.26 5.08
C GLN A 550 -2.12 6.96 5.53
N ALA A 551 -1.31 6.28 6.35
CA ALA A 551 -0.12 6.93 6.86
C ALA A 551 0.86 7.27 5.72
N GLY A 552 1.46 8.45 5.82
CA GLY A 552 2.55 8.91 4.96
C GLY A 552 2.15 9.38 3.55
N PHE A 553 0.85 9.58 3.29
CA PHE A 553 0.33 10.28 2.12
C PHE A 553 -0.18 11.69 2.46
N ASP A 554 0.23 12.26 3.59
CA ASP A 554 -0.34 13.47 4.20
C ASP A 554 -1.87 13.39 4.43
N ASP A 555 -2.42 12.17 4.43
CA ASP A 555 -3.84 11.93 4.68
C ASP A 555 -4.17 12.24 6.14
N SER A 556 -4.94 13.31 6.29
CA SER A 556 -5.48 13.76 7.56
C SER A 556 -6.93 14.21 7.35
N VAL A 557 -7.71 14.15 8.42
CA VAL A 557 -9.08 14.67 8.42
C VAL A 557 -9.22 15.66 9.57
N SER A 558 -9.87 16.78 9.31
CA SER A 558 -10.10 17.82 10.31
C SER A 558 -11.57 17.87 10.71
N PHE A 559 -11.82 17.95 12.01
CA PHE A 559 -13.14 18.03 12.59
C PHE A 559 -13.33 19.34 13.35
N ASP A 560 -14.46 19.99 13.12
CA ASP A 560 -14.88 21.21 13.79
C ASP A 560 -15.56 20.86 15.12
N VAL A 561 -15.14 21.55 16.18
CA VAL A 561 -15.72 21.41 17.52
C VAL A 561 -16.38 22.72 17.93
N GLU A 562 -17.60 22.64 18.44
CA GLU A 562 -18.39 23.76 18.92
C GLU A 562 -18.72 23.61 20.40
N PHE A 563 -18.57 24.68 21.17
CA PHE A 563 -19.12 24.80 22.51
C PHE A 563 -20.51 25.44 22.42
N LEU A 564 -21.52 24.81 23.04
CA LEU A 564 -22.93 25.15 22.94
C LEU A 564 -23.41 26.18 23.98
N GLY A 565 -22.51 26.65 24.86
CA GLY A 565 -22.86 27.51 25.99
C GLY A 565 -23.28 26.72 27.22
N GLY A 566 -23.14 27.30 28.42
CA GLY A 566 -23.47 26.66 29.70
C GLY A 566 -23.44 27.65 30.88
N GLY A 567 -23.84 27.21 32.06
CA GLY A 567 -23.88 28.03 33.27
C GLY A 567 -22.51 28.63 33.62
N GLU A 568 -22.47 29.77 34.31
CA GLU A 568 -21.23 30.53 34.59
C GLU A 568 -20.09 29.66 35.17
N GLY A 569 -18.90 29.82 34.61
CA GLY A 569 -17.67 29.19 35.10
C GLY A 569 -16.87 28.44 34.03
N PRO A 570 -15.77 27.77 34.43
CA PRO A 570 -14.99 26.92 33.55
C PRO A 570 -15.71 25.59 33.28
N HIS A 571 -15.60 25.10 32.05
CA HIS A 571 -16.16 23.84 31.57
C HIS A 571 -15.07 23.01 30.91
N SER A 572 -15.14 21.69 31.07
CA SER A 572 -14.19 20.77 30.44
C SER A 572 -14.79 19.43 30.06
N ALA A 573 -14.27 18.86 28.98
CA ALA A 573 -14.64 17.53 28.50
C ALA A 573 -13.45 16.87 27.78
N LEU A 574 -13.54 15.56 27.53
CA LEU A 574 -12.56 14.78 26.77
C LEU A 574 -13.20 14.27 25.48
N LEU A 575 -12.68 14.71 24.34
CA LEU A 575 -13.02 14.19 23.01
C LEU A 575 -12.08 13.03 22.67
N THR A 576 -12.62 11.89 22.21
CA THR A 576 -11.83 10.74 21.75
C THR A 576 -12.33 10.26 20.40
N PHE A 577 -11.44 10.18 19.41
CA PHE A 577 -11.70 9.54 18.12
C PHE A 577 -11.29 8.08 18.15
N THR A 578 -12.01 7.22 17.44
CA THR A 578 -11.78 5.77 17.42
C THR A 578 -11.68 5.24 15.99
N GLY A 579 -10.62 4.49 15.75
CA GLY A 579 -10.42 3.68 14.54
C GLY A 579 -11.18 2.35 14.62
N LEU A 580 -11.44 1.75 13.46
CA LEU A 580 -12.15 0.48 13.32
C LEU A 580 -11.50 -0.66 14.10
N ASN A 581 -10.17 -0.65 14.28
CA ASN A 581 -9.45 -1.69 15.00
C ASN A 581 -9.18 -1.32 16.48
N GLY A 582 -9.83 -0.26 16.98
CA GLY A 582 -9.74 0.17 18.37
C GLY A 582 -8.59 1.14 18.66
N GLU A 583 -7.88 1.64 17.65
CA GLU A 583 -6.93 2.74 17.79
C GLU A 583 -7.66 4.00 18.28
N GLN A 584 -7.04 4.77 19.19
CA GLN A 584 -7.67 5.96 19.75
C GLN A 584 -6.70 7.14 19.85
N THR A 585 -7.25 8.34 19.70
CA THR A 585 -6.56 9.59 20.02
C THR A 585 -7.53 10.55 20.73
N SER A 586 -7.06 11.28 21.74
CA SER A 586 -7.91 12.05 22.65
C SER A 586 -7.42 13.48 22.86
N PHE A 587 -8.36 14.39 23.13
CA PHE A 587 -8.14 15.84 23.25
C PHE A 587 -8.94 16.42 24.41
N ASP A 588 -8.28 17.23 25.24
CA ASP A 588 -8.95 18.01 26.29
C ASP A 588 -9.66 19.22 25.68
N LEU A 589 -10.94 19.39 25.99
CA LEU A 589 -11.74 20.56 25.61
C LEU A 589 -11.87 21.48 26.83
N THR A 590 -11.59 22.78 26.69
CA THR A 590 -11.77 23.77 27.76
C THR A 590 -12.55 25.00 27.29
N ALA A 591 -13.48 25.48 28.08
CA ALA A 591 -14.20 26.73 27.83
C ALA A 591 -14.44 27.49 29.14
N THR A 592 -14.61 28.82 29.08
CA THR A 592 -15.04 29.62 30.24
C THR A 592 -16.24 30.47 29.88
N SER A 593 -17.39 30.28 30.53
CA SER A 593 -18.54 31.17 30.38
C SER A 593 -18.58 32.23 31.49
N VAL A 594 -18.95 33.45 31.14
CA VAL A 594 -19.21 34.57 32.05
C VAL A 594 -20.65 35.08 31.87
N PRO A 595 -21.22 35.77 32.86
CA PRO A 595 -22.60 36.24 32.78
C PRO A 595 -22.83 37.22 31.62
N GLU A 596 -24.03 37.21 31.03
CA GLU A 596 -24.44 38.20 30.02
C GLU A 596 -24.23 39.65 30.50
N PRO A 597 -23.89 40.60 29.62
CA PRO A 597 -23.54 41.97 29.98
C PRO A 597 -24.78 42.81 30.34
N ILE A 598 -25.38 42.53 31.49
CA ILE A 598 -26.29 43.45 32.20
C ILE A 598 -25.74 43.77 33.61
N THR A 599 -24.65 43.14 34.03
CA THR A 599 -24.16 43.21 35.43
C THR A 599 -22.82 43.96 35.59
N LEU A 600 -22.20 44.43 34.49
CA LEU A 600 -20.93 45.18 34.51
C LEU A 600 -21.09 46.71 34.36
N ALA A 601 -22.31 47.24 34.47
CA ALA A 601 -22.57 48.69 34.43
C ALA A 601 -22.48 49.40 35.80
N LEU A 602 -22.04 48.73 36.88
CA LEU A 602 -22.07 49.32 38.23
C LEU A 602 -20.76 49.22 39.04
N ALA A 603 -19.60 49.27 38.38
CA ALA A 603 -18.30 49.47 39.06
C ALA A 603 -17.58 50.77 38.65
N GLY A 604 -18.24 51.64 37.89
CA GLY A 604 -17.63 52.82 37.28
C GLY A 604 -18.40 54.13 37.47
N LEU A 605 -19.16 54.34 38.56
CA LEU A 605 -19.68 55.68 38.89
C LEU A 605 -20.10 55.81 40.37
N ALA A 606 -19.12 55.96 41.27
CA ALA A 606 -19.35 56.49 42.62
C ALA A 606 -18.06 57.07 43.23
N LEU A 607 -17.50 58.11 42.60
CA LEU A 607 -16.63 59.09 43.28
C LEU A 607 -17.10 60.50 42.91
N GLY A 608 -17.73 61.15 43.90
CA GLY A 608 -18.27 62.51 43.87
C GLY A 608 -19.80 62.48 44.01
N GLY A 609 -20.43 62.74 45.16
CA GLY A 609 -20.01 63.44 46.36
C GLY A 609 -21.11 64.46 46.70
N LEU A 610 -21.70 64.32 47.90
CA LEU A 610 -22.56 65.28 48.61
C LEU A 610 -23.91 65.65 47.93
N GLY A 611 -25.05 65.76 48.60
CA GLY A 611 -25.33 65.88 50.02
C GLY A 611 -26.57 66.77 50.19
N GLY A 612 -27.58 66.28 50.91
CA GLY A 612 -28.70 67.06 51.45
C GLY A 612 -29.83 67.38 50.47
N TYR A 613 -31.08 67.61 50.88
CA TYR A 613 -31.77 67.53 52.16
C TYR A 613 -33.26 67.73 51.81
N VAL A 614 -34.15 66.88 52.33
CA VAL A 614 -35.44 67.20 53.01
C VAL A 614 -36.15 68.49 52.51
N ARG A 615 -37.41 68.52 52.06
CA ARG A 615 -38.64 68.28 52.86
C ARG A 615 -39.91 68.49 52.02
N ARG A 616 -40.89 67.61 52.28
CA ARG A 616 -42.36 67.77 52.31
C ARG A 616 -43.07 68.81 51.41
N ARG A 617 -43.98 68.24 50.60
CA ARG A 617 -45.38 68.64 50.31
C ARG A 617 -45.79 70.09 50.66
N ARG A 618 -46.32 70.81 49.67
CA ARG A 618 -47.78 70.93 49.46
C ARG A 618 -48.14 71.72 48.19
N ARG A 619 -49.17 71.17 47.54
CA ARG A 619 -50.04 71.69 46.47
C ARG A 619 -49.47 71.67 45.06
#